data_AF-A0A6I6JL72-F1
#
_entry.id   AF-A0A6I6JL72-F1
#
_cell.length_a   1.000
_cell.length_b   1.000
_cell.length_c   1.000
_cell.angle_alpha   90.00
_cell.angle_beta   90.00
_cell.angle_gamma   90.00
#
_symmetry.space_group_name_H-M   'P 1'
#
loop_
_entity.id
_entity.type
_entity.pdbx_description
1 polymer ?
#
loop_
_entity_poly.entity_id
_entity_poly.type
_entity_poly.pdbx_seq_one_letter_code
_entity_poly.pdbx_strand_id
1 'polypeptide(L)'
;MRRNWIIICGAIRDLDAFLPTLATACGLHAQGAVEGVILTTWNGEIDAHQGLRKRLAGLPVTVAETQDPGSNAWGNFARQLKHLRLALELCPDDAYVFKTRTDKSRLGELNLDLFKTDLTPDRERYPGFPDLFRERIVVQHCFPLGPLYISDMNYYGRKDDLETLISLCDPMRPRVSCMGTWAPEMRLFGTPFLSRFPILEAFYRRAHSPMSYSPGTTDKSANKVMTREQIDYSKQVIAFFLTHPFSRAALMTWWTILDRYFLLGLTRGETGPEAAGRHCEAVAAASIGDLFDPTLSSAFGVRSYGDPPNFYTRALSHHWLDGFVKETWPSDALFKRLHATFDEVRDYAFHQAFSDTLAFPSHRAESFADGLERLTGEREIFATVSGPDR
;
A
#
# COMPACT_ATOMS: atom_id res chain seq x y z
N MET A 1 8.38 21.83 -16.78
CA MET A 1 8.52 20.37 -16.79
C MET A 1 8.85 19.94 -15.37
N ARG A 2 8.30 18.83 -14.87
CA ARG A 2 8.61 18.36 -13.50
C ARG A 2 10.09 17.93 -13.42
N ARG A 3 10.73 18.22 -12.30
CA ARG A 3 12.12 17.81 -12.03
C ARG A 3 12.12 16.38 -11.51
N ASN A 4 12.21 15.41 -12.41
CA ASN A 4 12.10 14.00 -12.04
C ASN A 4 13.44 13.43 -11.57
N TRP A 5 13.42 12.67 -10.50
CA TRP A 5 14.57 12.01 -9.89
C TRP A 5 14.26 10.53 -9.68
N ILE A 6 15.28 9.69 -9.75
CA ILE A 6 15.17 8.27 -9.40
C ILE A 6 16.00 8.01 -8.16
N ILE A 7 15.40 7.35 -7.17
CA ILE A 7 16.10 6.86 -6.00
C ILE A 7 16.01 5.33 -5.96
N ILE A 8 17.17 4.69 -5.80
CA ILE A 8 17.30 3.24 -5.69
C ILE A 8 17.72 2.94 -4.25
N CYS A 9 16.86 2.26 -3.50
CA CYS A 9 17.04 2.07 -2.06
C CYS A 9 17.10 0.58 -1.69
N GLY A 10 18.01 0.21 -0.78
CA GLY A 10 18.04 -1.13 -0.18
C GLY A 10 19.40 -1.82 -0.26
N ALA A 11 19.46 -3.05 0.25
CA ALA A 11 20.66 -3.90 0.17
C ALA A 11 20.84 -4.47 -1.24
N ILE A 12 22.08 -4.61 -1.72
CA ILE A 12 22.38 -5.13 -3.05
C ILE A 12 22.56 -6.65 -2.94
N ARG A 13 21.43 -7.35 -2.76
CA ARG A 13 21.40 -8.80 -2.55
C ARG A 13 21.64 -9.62 -3.81
N ASP A 14 21.18 -9.08 -4.94
CA ASP A 14 21.23 -9.71 -6.24
C ASP A 14 21.78 -8.68 -7.23
N LEU A 15 23.02 -8.91 -7.66
CA LEU A 15 23.70 -8.03 -8.59
C LEU A 15 23.08 -8.09 -9.99
N ASP A 16 22.57 -9.26 -10.39
CA ASP A 16 21.97 -9.48 -11.71
C ASP A 16 20.62 -8.78 -11.83
N ALA A 17 19.86 -8.66 -10.72
CA ALA A 17 18.65 -7.83 -10.66
C ALA A 17 18.95 -6.32 -10.54
N PHE A 18 20.02 -5.96 -9.81
CA PHE A 18 20.37 -4.57 -9.56
C PHE A 18 20.94 -3.86 -10.80
N LEU A 19 21.85 -4.49 -11.54
CA LEU A 19 22.54 -3.86 -12.67
C LEU A 19 21.60 -3.39 -13.80
N PRO A 20 20.58 -4.16 -14.22
CA PRO A 20 19.57 -3.69 -15.19
C PRO A 20 18.78 -2.48 -14.68
N THR A 21 18.47 -2.44 -13.39
CA THR A 21 17.78 -1.30 -12.76
C THR A 21 18.63 -0.04 -12.85
N LEU A 22 19.90 -0.15 -12.46
CA LEU A 22 20.85 0.95 -12.54
C LEU A 22 21.05 1.43 -13.98
N ALA A 23 21.23 0.50 -14.92
CA ALA A 23 21.38 0.81 -16.34
C ALA A 23 20.15 1.56 -16.89
N THR A 24 18.94 1.12 -16.51
CA THR A 24 17.69 1.79 -16.91
C THR A 24 17.62 3.21 -16.34
N ALA A 25 17.96 3.41 -15.06
CA ALA A 25 17.96 4.74 -14.43
C ALA A 25 18.96 5.69 -15.12
N CYS A 26 20.18 5.24 -15.37
CA CYS A 26 21.18 6.00 -16.11
C CYS A 26 20.75 6.30 -17.54
N GLY A 27 20.06 5.37 -18.20
CA GLY A 27 19.50 5.57 -19.55
C GLY A 27 18.45 6.68 -19.56
N LEU A 28 17.55 6.71 -18.57
CA LEU A 28 16.56 7.77 -18.42
C LEU A 28 17.21 9.14 -18.13
N HIS A 29 18.28 9.16 -17.35
CA HIS A 29 19.06 10.37 -17.12
C HIS A 29 19.72 10.87 -18.42
N ALA A 30 20.37 9.98 -19.17
CA ALA A 30 21.00 10.33 -20.46
C ALA A 30 20.00 10.85 -21.50
N GLN A 31 18.73 10.42 -21.42
CA GLN A 31 17.63 10.89 -22.27
C GLN A 31 17.02 12.22 -21.80
N GLY A 32 17.43 12.75 -20.64
CA GLY A 32 16.82 13.94 -20.03
C GLY A 32 15.43 13.71 -19.46
N ALA A 33 14.98 12.45 -19.31
CA ALA A 33 13.69 12.13 -18.70
C ALA A 33 13.71 12.31 -17.17
N VAL A 34 14.90 12.16 -16.57
CA VAL A 34 15.17 12.42 -15.15
C VAL A 34 16.45 13.24 -15.01
N GLU A 35 16.48 14.14 -14.03
CA GLU A 35 17.60 15.04 -13.76
C GLU A 35 18.68 14.41 -12.87
N GLY A 36 18.34 13.39 -12.10
CA GLY A 36 19.29 12.76 -11.20
C GLY A 36 18.91 11.34 -10.80
N VAL A 37 19.94 10.56 -10.46
CA VAL A 37 19.84 9.19 -9.97
C VAL A 37 20.63 9.08 -8.67
N ILE A 38 19.99 8.62 -7.61
CA ILE A 38 20.61 8.40 -6.30
C ILE A 38 20.51 6.92 -5.94
N LEU A 39 21.62 6.34 -5.51
CA LEU A 39 21.69 5.01 -4.90
C LEU A 39 21.94 5.17 -3.40
N THR A 40 21.04 4.65 -2.56
CA THR A 40 21.25 4.57 -1.11
C THR A 40 21.29 3.11 -0.65
N THR A 41 22.37 2.71 0.00
CA THR A 41 22.61 1.33 0.47
C THR A 41 23.35 1.31 1.82
N TRP A 42 23.65 0.12 2.34
CA TRP A 42 24.40 -0.04 3.59
C TRP A 42 25.91 0.06 3.36
N ASN A 43 26.63 0.51 4.38
CA ASN A 43 28.10 0.53 4.39
C ASN A 43 28.66 -0.85 4.03
N GLY A 44 29.56 -0.89 3.03
CA GLY A 44 30.28 -2.09 2.64
C GLY A 44 29.51 -3.00 1.67
N GLU A 45 28.23 -2.75 1.41
CA GLU A 45 27.46 -3.50 0.40
C GLU A 45 28.07 -3.36 -0.99
N ILE A 46 28.54 -2.16 -1.34
CA ILE A 46 29.16 -1.91 -2.65
C ILE A 46 30.49 -2.63 -2.77
N ASP A 47 31.29 -2.63 -1.70
CA ASP A 47 32.62 -3.26 -1.68
C ASP A 47 32.56 -4.79 -1.63
N ALA A 48 31.43 -5.34 -1.17
CA ALA A 48 31.17 -6.78 -1.23
C ALA A 48 31.11 -7.30 -2.68
N HIS A 49 30.85 -6.43 -3.65
CA HIS A 49 30.79 -6.77 -5.08
C HIS A 49 32.04 -6.28 -5.82
N GLN A 50 32.87 -7.22 -6.29
CA GLN A 50 34.15 -6.91 -6.92
C GLN A 50 33.99 -5.91 -8.09
N GLY A 51 34.66 -4.76 -7.98
CA GLY A 51 34.69 -3.73 -9.02
C GLY A 51 33.45 -2.84 -9.10
N LEU A 52 32.40 -3.09 -8.29
CA LEU A 52 31.17 -2.30 -8.34
C LEU A 52 31.40 -0.83 -7.98
N ARG A 53 32.21 -0.53 -6.96
CA ARG A 53 32.56 0.85 -6.59
C ARG A 53 33.19 1.62 -7.76
N LYS A 54 34.15 1.00 -8.44
CA LYS A 54 34.81 1.59 -9.62
C LYS A 54 33.81 1.83 -10.76
N ARG A 55 32.89 0.89 -10.98
CA ARG A 55 31.83 1.03 -11.98
C ARG A 55 30.89 2.19 -11.65
N LEU A 56 30.44 2.30 -10.40
CA LEU A 56 29.56 3.37 -9.95
C LEU A 56 30.21 4.75 -10.08
N ALA A 57 31.51 4.87 -9.79
CA ALA A 57 32.26 6.12 -9.94
C ALA A 57 32.30 6.65 -11.39
N GLY A 58 32.07 5.79 -12.39
CA GLY A 58 32.00 6.19 -13.80
C GLY A 58 30.59 6.48 -14.31
N LEU A 59 29.56 6.42 -13.46
CA LEU A 59 28.16 6.61 -13.83
C LEU A 59 27.62 7.94 -13.26
N PRO A 60 26.58 8.54 -13.89
CA PRO A 60 25.93 9.74 -13.37
C PRO A 60 24.98 9.40 -12.21
N VAL A 61 25.54 8.82 -11.13
CA VAL A 61 24.79 8.32 -9.99
C VAL A 61 25.43 8.84 -8.71
N THR A 62 24.64 9.51 -7.87
CA THR A 62 25.07 9.86 -6.51
C THR A 62 24.90 8.65 -5.62
N VAL A 63 25.98 8.23 -4.95
CA VAL A 63 25.97 7.08 -4.04
C VAL A 63 26.04 7.58 -2.60
N ALA A 64 25.13 7.08 -1.75
CA ALA A 64 25.19 7.29 -0.32
C ALA A 64 25.10 5.95 0.43
N GLU A 65 26.05 5.74 1.35
CA GLU A 65 26.10 4.55 2.20
C GLU A 65 25.78 4.95 3.64
N THR A 66 25.08 4.09 4.38
CA THR A 66 24.80 4.34 5.79
C THR A 66 24.87 3.07 6.63
N GLN A 67 24.98 3.21 7.95
CA GLN A 67 25.00 2.06 8.85
C GLN A 67 23.63 1.35 8.89
N ASP A 68 23.64 0.02 8.85
CA ASP A 68 22.46 -0.82 8.98
C ASP A 68 21.94 -0.80 10.44
N PRO A 69 20.66 -0.42 10.69
CA PRO A 69 20.07 -0.42 12.03
C PRO A 69 19.72 -1.83 12.57
N GLY A 70 19.99 -2.90 11.82
CA GLY A 70 19.79 -4.30 12.24
C GLY A 70 18.48 -4.92 11.73
N SER A 71 18.33 -6.24 11.94
CA SER A 71 17.29 -7.07 11.30
C SER A 71 16.05 -7.37 12.17
N ASN A 72 15.97 -6.83 13.38
CA ASN A 72 14.77 -7.00 14.22
C ASN A 72 13.55 -6.29 13.59
N ALA A 73 12.34 -6.51 14.13
CA ALA A 73 11.11 -5.95 13.55
C ALA A 73 11.13 -4.41 13.42
N TRP A 74 11.74 -3.71 14.36
CA TRP A 74 11.93 -2.26 14.32
C TRP A 74 13.05 -1.84 13.36
N GLY A 75 14.11 -2.64 13.30
CA GLY A 75 15.24 -2.50 12.38
C GLY A 75 14.81 -2.64 10.93
N ASN A 76 13.97 -3.61 10.57
CA ASN A 76 13.45 -3.76 9.22
C ASN A 76 12.62 -2.55 8.77
N PHE A 77 11.83 -1.97 9.67
CA PHE A 77 11.11 -0.73 9.38
C PHE A 77 12.06 0.47 9.26
N ALA A 78 12.97 0.65 10.24
CA ALA A 78 13.99 1.69 10.21
C ALA A 78 14.87 1.61 8.95
N ARG A 79 15.17 0.40 8.47
CA ARG A 79 15.93 0.15 7.24
C ARG A 79 15.26 0.80 6.03
N GLN A 80 13.95 0.62 5.88
CA GLN A 80 13.18 1.17 4.76
C GLN A 80 13.14 2.70 4.81
N LEU A 81 12.87 3.25 6.00
CA LEU A 81 12.78 4.70 6.19
C LEU A 81 14.12 5.40 6.02
N LYS A 82 15.20 4.83 6.55
CA LYS A 82 16.52 5.47 6.58
C LYS A 82 17.09 5.70 5.18
N HIS A 83 16.99 4.70 4.31
CA HIS A 83 17.43 4.84 2.92
C HIS A 83 16.60 5.86 2.16
N LEU A 84 15.26 5.79 2.29
CA LEU A 84 14.39 6.76 1.64
C LEU A 84 14.69 8.18 2.13
N ARG A 85 14.80 8.38 3.45
CA ARG A 85 15.08 9.69 4.04
C ARG A 85 16.38 10.29 3.50
N LEU A 86 17.46 9.51 3.54
CA LEU A 86 18.77 9.94 3.05
C LEU A 86 18.73 10.28 1.56
N ALA A 87 17.99 9.51 0.75
CA ALA A 87 17.84 9.80 -0.67
C ALA A 87 17.06 11.10 -0.91
N LEU A 88 15.98 11.33 -0.17
CA LEU A 88 15.16 12.55 -0.29
C LEU A 88 15.94 13.80 0.13
N GLU A 89 16.79 13.71 1.15
CA GLU A 89 17.68 14.81 1.58
C GLU A 89 18.70 15.22 0.50
N LEU A 90 19.03 14.32 -0.42
CA LEU A 90 19.92 14.58 -1.56
C LEU A 90 19.17 15.07 -2.81
N CYS A 91 17.84 14.95 -2.84
CA CYS A 91 17.00 15.49 -3.91
C CYS A 91 16.74 17.00 -3.71
N PRO A 92 16.59 17.78 -4.80
CA PRO A 92 16.06 19.15 -4.75
C PRO A 92 14.67 19.21 -4.09
N ASP A 93 14.34 20.34 -3.46
CA ASP A 93 13.07 20.51 -2.73
C ASP A 93 11.83 20.41 -3.62
N ASP A 94 11.92 20.83 -4.88
CA ASP A 94 10.84 20.79 -5.86
C ASP A 94 10.84 19.50 -6.71
N ALA A 95 11.61 18.49 -6.30
CA ALA A 95 11.75 17.24 -7.05
C ALA A 95 10.49 16.36 -6.99
N TYR A 96 10.29 15.62 -8.07
CA TYR A 96 9.40 14.47 -8.14
C TYR A 96 10.25 13.22 -8.16
N VAL A 97 9.98 12.28 -7.26
CA VAL A 97 10.89 11.19 -6.94
C VAL A 97 10.23 9.87 -7.27
N PHE A 98 10.84 9.11 -8.17
CA PHE A 98 10.53 7.70 -8.40
C PHE A 98 11.43 6.86 -7.51
N LYS A 99 10.84 6.20 -6.52
CA LYS A 99 11.51 5.27 -5.63
C LYS A 99 11.40 3.85 -6.17
N THR A 100 12.51 3.13 -6.18
CA THR A 100 12.55 1.67 -6.42
C THR A 100 13.44 0.94 -5.40
N ARG A 101 13.26 -0.38 -5.27
CA ARG A 101 14.16 -1.27 -4.53
C ARG A 101 15.30 -1.78 -5.42
N THR A 102 16.42 -2.13 -4.80
CA THR A 102 17.56 -2.80 -5.45
C THR A 102 17.23 -4.19 -6.00
N ASP A 103 16.35 -4.95 -5.33
CA ASP A 103 16.09 -6.39 -5.58
C ASP A 103 14.75 -6.70 -6.26
N LYS A 104 13.83 -5.72 -6.34
CA LYS A 104 12.46 -5.90 -6.88
C LYS A 104 12.03 -4.75 -7.79
N SER A 105 13.00 -4.15 -8.45
CA SER A 105 12.76 -3.05 -9.37
C SER A 105 12.02 -3.51 -10.61
N ARG A 106 11.10 -2.65 -11.07
CA ARG A 106 10.43 -2.79 -12.36
C ARG A 106 10.67 -1.58 -13.26
N LEU A 107 11.82 -0.93 -13.09
CA LEU A 107 12.10 0.31 -13.81
C LEU A 107 12.09 0.13 -15.35
N GLY A 108 12.49 -1.05 -15.85
CA GLY A 108 12.41 -1.39 -17.27
C GLY A 108 10.99 -1.49 -17.83
N GLU A 109 10.00 -1.68 -16.97
CA GLU A 109 8.57 -1.76 -17.32
C GLU A 109 7.84 -0.43 -17.09
N LEU A 110 8.54 0.60 -16.61
CA LEU A 110 7.96 1.89 -16.24
C LEU A 110 7.23 2.53 -17.42
N ASN A 111 6.00 2.97 -17.16
CA ASN A 111 5.29 3.86 -18.08
C ASN A 111 5.87 5.27 -17.94
N LEU A 112 6.59 5.76 -18.97
CA LEU A 112 7.22 7.09 -18.92
C LEU A 112 6.21 8.24 -18.99
N ASP A 113 4.97 7.98 -19.43
CA ASP A 113 3.91 8.98 -19.38
C ASP A 113 3.54 9.35 -17.94
N LEU A 114 3.90 8.50 -16.96
CA LEU A 114 3.82 8.79 -15.54
C LEU A 114 4.40 10.16 -15.17
N PHE A 115 5.53 10.54 -15.78
CA PHE A 115 6.20 11.82 -15.50
C PHE A 115 5.41 13.04 -15.97
N LYS A 116 4.37 12.82 -16.77
CA LYS A 116 3.46 13.85 -17.31
C LYS A 116 2.06 13.76 -16.73
N THR A 117 1.73 12.69 -16.00
CA THR A 117 0.40 12.43 -15.45
C THR A 117 -0.01 13.53 -14.48
N ASP A 118 -1.25 14.03 -14.58
CA ASP A 118 -1.81 14.91 -13.57
C ASP A 118 -1.99 14.15 -12.26
N LEU A 119 -1.41 14.68 -11.19
CA LEU A 119 -1.47 14.09 -9.85
C LEU A 119 -2.33 14.93 -8.90
N THR A 120 -3.09 15.89 -9.42
CA THR A 120 -3.96 16.75 -8.61
C THR A 120 -5.02 15.89 -7.90
N PRO A 121 -5.13 15.97 -6.55
CA PRO A 121 -6.18 15.25 -5.83
C PRO A 121 -7.54 15.90 -6.09
N ASP A 122 -8.59 15.09 -6.27
CA ASP A 122 -9.97 15.57 -6.39
C ASP A 122 -10.50 15.97 -5.01
N ARG A 123 -10.28 17.22 -4.62
CA ARG A 123 -10.65 17.72 -3.28
C ARG A 123 -12.16 17.91 -3.13
N GLU A 124 -12.84 18.24 -4.21
CA GLU A 124 -14.28 18.53 -4.20
C GLU A 124 -15.10 17.26 -3.93
N ARG A 125 -14.67 16.11 -4.48
CA ARG A 125 -15.29 14.81 -4.21
C ARG A 125 -15.20 14.36 -2.74
N TYR A 126 -14.23 14.87 -2.00
CA TYR A 126 -13.89 14.44 -0.64
C TYR A 126 -13.91 15.61 0.35
N PRO A 127 -15.08 16.19 0.63
CA PRO A 127 -15.19 17.37 1.46
C PRO A 127 -14.65 17.11 2.89
N GLY A 128 -13.91 18.08 3.41
CA GLY A 128 -13.39 18.08 4.78
C GLY A 128 -12.22 17.13 5.05
N PHE A 129 -11.87 16.24 4.11
CA PHE A 129 -10.72 15.33 4.30
C PHE A 129 -9.42 16.14 4.49
N PRO A 130 -8.46 15.62 5.29
CA PRO A 130 -7.23 16.34 5.57
C PRO A 130 -6.39 16.57 4.32
N ASP A 131 -5.68 17.68 4.25
CA ASP A 131 -4.71 17.94 3.18
C ASP A 131 -3.36 17.30 3.52
N LEU A 132 -3.32 15.96 3.50
CA LEU A 132 -2.12 15.19 3.82
C LEU A 132 -1.04 15.34 2.76
N PHE A 133 -1.43 15.30 1.49
CA PHE A 133 -0.51 15.44 0.35
C PHE A 133 -0.96 16.59 -0.55
N ARG A 134 0.01 17.26 -1.16
CA ARG A 134 -0.22 18.26 -2.20
C ARG A 134 -0.67 17.58 -3.49
N GLU A 135 -0.04 16.47 -3.84
CA GLU A 135 -0.34 15.66 -5.01
C GLU A 135 -0.53 14.18 -4.64
N ARG A 136 -1.22 13.44 -5.50
CA ARG A 136 -1.39 11.99 -5.36
C ARG A 136 -0.04 11.29 -5.53
N ILE A 137 0.18 10.26 -4.72
CA ILE A 137 1.35 9.40 -4.83
C ILE A 137 0.98 8.22 -5.74
N VAL A 138 1.74 8.03 -6.81
CA VAL A 138 1.55 6.89 -7.70
C VAL A 138 2.26 5.68 -7.12
N VAL A 139 1.57 4.56 -6.99
CA VAL A 139 2.07 3.35 -6.34
C VAL A 139 1.90 2.16 -7.27
N GLN A 140 2.79 1.18 -7.17
CA GLN A 140 2.74 0.02 -8.07
C GLN A 140 1.42 -0.75 -7.97
N HIS A 141 0.99 -1.02 -6.74
CA HIS A 141 -0.25 -1.72 -6.44
C HIS A 141 -0.63 -1.52 -4.98
N CYS A 142 -1.90 -1.79 -4.68
CA CYS A 142 -2.41 -1.88 -3.32
C CYS A 142 -3.18 -3.18 -3.12
N PHE A 143 -3.60 -3.44 -1.88
CA PHE A 143 -4.51 -4.52 -1.55
C PHE A 143 -5.88 -3.91 -1.22
N PRO A 144 -6.90 -4.06 -2.08
CA PRO A 144 -8.19 -3.42 -1.86
C PRO A 144 -8.84 -3.84 -0.56
N LEU A 145 -8.68 -5.11 -0.15
CA LEU A 145 -9.24 -5.66 1.10
C LEU A 145 -8.31 -5.49 2.31
N GLY A 146 -7.14 -4.89 2.11
CA GLY A 146 -6.16 -4.64 3.16
C GLY A 146 -5.96 -3.16 3.36
N PRO A 147 -6.69 -2.52 4.31
CA PRO A 147 -6.48 -1.12 4.61
C PRO A 147 -5.00 -0.79 4.82
N LEU A 148 -4.54 0.37 4.34
CA LEU A 148 -3.16 0.83 4.49
C LEU A 148 -2.09 -0.08 3.84
N TYR A 149 -2.47 -1.18 3.19
CA TYR A 149 -1.54 -2.10 2.56
C TYR A 149 -1.33 -1.67 1.10
N ILE A 150 -0.22 -0.96 0.90
CA ILE A 150 0.29 -0.52 -0.40
C ILE A 150 1.67 -1.13 -0.60
N SER A 151 2.04 -1.44 -1.85
CA SER A 151 3.40 -1.89 -2.15
C SER A 151 4.45 -0.81 -1.85
N ASP A 152 5.45 -1.15 -1.04
CA ASP A 152 6.63 -0.31 -0.80
C ASP A 152 7.70 -0.43 -1.90
N MET A 153 7.48 -1.27 -2.92
CA MET A 153 8.53 -1.63 -3.87
C MET A 153 8.85 -0.48 -4.81
N ASN A 154 7.83 0.06 -5.45
CA ASN A 154 7.93 1.14 -6.42
C ASN A 154 6.81 2.17 -6.19
N TYR A 155 7.17 3.45 -6.11
CA TYR A 155 6.22 4.56 -6.04
C TYR A 155 6.83 5.87 -6.52
N TYR A 156 6.00 6.80 -6.94
CA TYR A 156 6.36 8.10 -7.50
C TYR A 156 5.51 9.20 -6.89
N GLY A 157 6.13 10.31 -6.48
CA GLY A 157 5.41 11.44 -5.94
C GLY A 157 6.32 12.64 -5.75
N ARG A 158 5.73 13.76 -5.36
CA ARG A 158 6.46 14.96 -4.96
C ARG A 158 7.29 14.67 -3.71
N LYS A 159 8.53 15.19 -3.63
CA LYS A 159 9.43 15.01 -2.48
C LYS A 159 8.74 15.29 -1.14
N ASP A 160 8.13 16.47 -0.96
CA ASP A 160 7.44 16.86 0.28
C ASP A 160 6.35 15.85 0.72
N ASP A 161 5.61 15.28 -0.25
CA ASP A 161 4.55 14.31 0.02
C ASP A 161 5.15 12.95 0.43
N LEU A 162 6.27 12.54 -0.19
CA LEU A 162 7.01 11.35 0.23
C LEU A 162 7.69 11.52 1.60
N GLU A 163 8.15 12.72 1.93
CA GLU A 163 8.67 13.04 3.27
C GLU A 163 7.59 12.90 4.34
N THR A 164 6.35 13.26 4.00
CA THR A 164 5.18 13.07 4.89
C THR A 164 4.94 11.59 5.21
N LEU A 165 5.13 10.68 4.24
CA LEU A 165 5.04 9.22 4.47
C LEU A 165 6.03 8.70 5.51
N ILE A 166 7.25 9.26 5.53
CA ILE A 166 8.35 8.77 6.38
C ILE A 166 8.51 9.54 7.69
N SER A 167 7.58 10.44 8.00
CA SER A 167 7.64 11.23 9.23
C SER A 167 7.66 10.33 10.46
N LEU A 168 8.77 10.39 11.21
CA LEU A 168 8.95 9.64 12.45
C LEU A 168 8.23 10.28 13.65
N CYS A 169 7.68 11.48 13.47
CA CYS A 169 7.12 12.30 14.53
C CYS A 169 5.70 11.91 14.96
N ASP A 170 5.11 10.84 14.39
CA ASP A 170 3.75 10.46 14.74
C ASP A 170 3.68 9.77 16.13
N PRO A 171 2.98 10.36 17.12
CA PRO A 171 2.77 9.79 18.46
C PRO A 171 1.89 8.54 18.48
N MET A 172 1.39 8.07 17.33
CA MET A 172 0.61 6.84 17.19
C MET A 172 1.42 5.56 17.46
N ARG A 173 2.75 5.60 17.35
CA ARG A 173 3.62 4.43 17.52
C ARG A 173 3.41 3.64 18.83
N PRO A 174 3.26 4.28 20.01
CA PRO A 174 2.94 3.58 21.25
C PRO A 174 1.46 3.16 21.42
N ARG A 175 0.53 3.66 20.59
CA ARG A 175 -0.92 3.44 20.77
C ARG A 175 -1.46 2.25 19.98
N VAL A 176 -0.74 1.79 18.97
CA VAL A 176 -1.10 0.62 18.16
C VAL A 176 -0.16 -0.52 18.56
N SER A 177 -0.52 -1.25 19.62
CA SER A 177 0.27 -2.36 20.19
C SER A 177 0.60 -3.46 19.18
N CYS A 178 -0.17 -3.58 18.09
CA CYS A 178 0.03 -4.55 17.03
C CYS A 178 0.99 -4.10 15.91
N MET A 179 1.58 -2.89 15.95
CA MET A 179 2.51 -2.46 14.90
C MET A 179 3.71 -3.40 14.72
N GLY A 180 4.11 -4.13 15.78
CA GLY A 180 5.17 -5.14 15.69
C GLY A 180 4.86 -6.27 14.71
N THR A 181 3.58 -6.57 14.48
CA THR A 181 3.12 -7.68 13.60
C THR A 181 2.69 -7.22 12.21
N TRP A 182 2.62 -5.91 11.97
CA TRP A 182 2.29 -5.38 10.65
C TRP A 182 3.40 -5.61 9.64
N ALA A 183 3.01 -5.82 8.38
CA ALA A 183 3.94 -5.77 7.27
C ALA A 183 4.63 -4.39 7.23
N PRO A 184 5.95 -4.31 6.93
CA PRO A 184 6.68 -3.05 6.89
C PRO A 184 6.01 -1.96 6.04
N GLU A 185 5.42 -2.34 4.92
CA GLU A 185 4.74 -1.47 3.99
C GLU A 185 3.44 -0.86 4.55
N MET A 186 2.69 -1.59 5.38
CA MET A 186 1.54 -1.03 6.10
C MET A 186 1.97 0.03 7.10
N ARG A 187 3.15 -0.12 7.71
CA ARG A 187 3.70 0.89 8.65
C ARG A 187 4.12 2.16 7.90
N LEU A 188 4.75 2.00 6.75
CA LEU A 188 5.18 3.11 5.89
C LEU A 188 3.97 3.94 5.43
N PHE A 189 2.99 3.29 4.80
CA PHE A 189 1.85 4.02 4.24
C PHE A 189 0.77 4.32 5.27
N GLY A 190 0.66 3.57 6.36
CA GLY A 190 -0.40 3.73 7.34
C GLY A 190 -0.25 4.94 8.26
N THR A 191 0.99 5.34 8.57
CA THR A 191 1.27 6.34 9.60
C THR A 191 0.51 7.66 9.39
N PRO A 192 0.53 8.30 8.19
CA PRO A 192 -0.17 9.57 7.98
C PRO A 192 -1.70 9.49 8.12
N PHE A 193 -2.29 8.31 7.95
CA PHE A 193 -3.74 8.14 7.94
C PHE A 193 -4.29 7.72 9.31
N LEU A 194 -3.58 6.90 10.08
CA LEU A 194 -4.09 6.40 11.35
C LEU A 194 -4.40 7.52 12.35
N SER A 195 -3.59 8.58 12.38
CA SER A 195 -3.82 9.75 13.22
C SER A 195 -4.97 10.64 12.76
N ARG A 196 -5.51 10.43 11.54
CA ARG A 196 -6.54 11.28 10.92
C ARG A 196 -7.85 10.56 10.61
N PHE A 197 -7.84 9.23 10.59
CA PHE A 197 -9.00 8.40 10.26
C PHE A 197 -9.27 7.43 11.42
N PRO A 198 -10.01 7.86 12.46
CA PRO A 198 -10.14 7.09 13.70
C PRO A 198 -10.81 5.73 13.50
N ILE A 199 -11.62 5.56 12.45
CA ILE A 199 -12.17 4.24 12.08
C ILE A 199 -11.09 3.24 11.67
N LEU A 200 -10.02 3.67 11.00
CA LEU A 200 -8.90 2.79 10.65
C LEU A 200 -8.07 2.46 11.89
N GLU A 201 -7.82 3.43 12.76
CA GLU A 201 -7.20 3.17 14.05
C GLU A 201 -8.01 2.14 14.87
N ALA A 202 -9.32 2.35 14.96
CA ALA A 202 -10.26 1.47 15.64
C ALA A 202 -10.32 0.07 15.03
N PHE A 203 -10.18 -0.04 13.71
CA PHE A 203 -10.15 -1.30 12.98
C PHE A 203 -8.89 -2.09 13.36
N TYR A 204 -7.73 -1.45 13.34
CA TYR A 204 -6.46 -2.09 13.66
C TYR A 204 -6.23 -2.36 15.14
N ARG A 205 -6.85 -1.57 16.03
CA ARG A 205 -6.86 -1.86 17.47
C ARG A 205 -7.64 -3.13 17.83
N ARG A 206 -8.50 -3.63 16.93
CA ARG A 206 -9.42 -4.76 17.18
C ARG A 206 -9.15 -5.99 16.33
N ALA A 207 -8.31 -5.84 15.31
CA ALA A 207 -7.88 -6.92 14.46
C ALA A 207 -6.36 -6.82 14.28
N HIS A 208 -5.63 -7.71 14.91
CA HIS A 208 -4.20 -7.85 14.79
C HIS A 208 -3.96 -8.63 13.50
N SER A 209 -3.74 -7.83 12.45
CA SER A 209 -3.59 -8.29 11.08
C SER A 209 -4.71 -9.28 10.70
N PRO A 210 -5.94 -8.79 10.44
CA PRO A 210 -7.06 -9.67 10.04
C PRO A 210 -6.80 -10.41 8.72
N MET A 211 -5.63 -10.17 8.11
CA MET A 211 -5.15 -10.79 6.89
C MET A 211 -4.00 -11.77 7.13
N SER A 212 -3.55 -12.01 8.35
CA SER A 212 -2.46 -12.95 8.64
C SER A 212 -2.97 -14.31 9.11
N TYR A 213 -3.86 -14.95 8.34
CA TYR A 213 -4.10 -16.38 8.56
C TYR A 213 -3.16 -17.21 7.69
N SER A 214 -2.16 -17.81 8.34
CA SER A 214 -1.36 -18.89 7.77
C SER A 214 -1.85 -20.17 8.45
N PRO A 215 -2.68 -21.00 7.82
CA PRO A 215 -3.01 -22.30 8.40
C PRO A 215 -1.68 -23.01 8.66
N GLY A 216 -1.51 -23.45 9.91
CA GLY A 216 -0.22 -23.84 10.44
C GLY A 216 0.58 -24.77 9.52
N THR A 217 1.91 -24.62 9.55
CA THR A 217 2.90 -25.54 8.97
C THR A 217 3.12 -25.57 7.45
N THR A 218 2.51 -24.70 6.65
CA THR A 218 2.92 -24.62 5.23
C THR A 218 4.33 -24.07 5.12
N ASP A 219 5.28 -24.95 4.81
CA ASP A 219 6.60 -24.62 4.30
C ASP A 219 6.43 -23.51 3.24
N LYS A 220 6.94 -22.31 3.57
CA LYS A 220 6.81 -21.10 2.72
C LYS A 220 7.37 -21.31 1.31
N SER A 221 8.12 -22.39 1.11
CA SER A 221 8.73 -22.74 -0.17
C SER A 221 7.93 -23.71 -1.05
N ALA A 222 6.87 -24.38 -0.56
CA ALA A 222 6.39 -25.62 -1.21
C ALA A 222 4.95 -25.63 -1.78
N ASN A 223 4.01 -24.77 -1.37
CA ASN A 223 2.61 -24.88 -1.86
C ASN A 223 2.15 -23.64 -2.65
N LYS A 224 2.27 -23.71 -3.98
CA LYS A 224 1.80 -22.67 -4.92
C LYS A 224 0.29 -22.67 -5.16
N VAL A 225 -0.45 -23.66 -4.66
CA VAL A 225 -1.90 -23.80 -4.88
C VAL A 225 -2.58 -23.91 -3.53
N MET A 226 -3.61 -23.09 -3.30
CA MET A 226 -4.43 -23.19 -2.10
C MET A 226 -5.13 -24.55 -2.06
N THR A 227 -5.25 -25.12 -0.86
CA THR A 227 -6.22 -26.17 -0.62
C THR A 227 -7.64 -25.61 -0.78
N ARG A 228 -8.60 -26.47 -1.07
CA ARG A 228 -10.01 -26.07 -1.13
C ARG A 228 -10.48 -25.43 0.19
N GLU A 229 -10.01 -25.95 1.32
CA GLU A 229 -10.27 -25.39 2.65
C GLU A 229 -9.76 -23.96 2.78
N GLN A 230 -8.54 -23.66 2.30
CA GLN A 230 -7.99 -22.31 2.29
C GLN A 230 -8.83 -21.36 1.41
N ILE A 231 -9.30 -21.82 0.25
CA ILE A 231 -10.17 -21.05 -0.64
C ILE A 231 -11.49 -20.73 0.06
N ASP A 232 -12.15 -21.75 0.63
CA ASP A 232 -13.45 -21.61 1.29
C ASP A 232 -13.35 -20.69 2.51
N TYR A 233 -12.28 -20.82 3.30
CA TYR A 233 -11.98 -19.90 4.40
C TYR A 233 -11.78 -18.46 3.90
N SER A 234 -11.01 -18.28 2.82
CA SER A 234 -10.77 -16.96 2.24
C SER A 234 -12.07 -16.30 1.78
N LYS A 235 -12.97 -17.08 1.17
CA LYS A 235 -14.30 -16.60 0.78
C LYS A 235 -15.13 -16.16 1.99
N GLN A 236 -15.05 -16.86 3.12
CA GLN A 236 -15.73 -16.48 4.35
C GLN A 236 -15.18 -15.16 4.92
N VAL A 237 -13.85 -15.00 4.96
CA VAL A 237 -13.21 -13.75 5.41
C VAL A 237 -13.63 -12.59 4.51
N ILE A 238 -13.53 -12.75 3.19
CA ILE A 238 -13.93 -11.73 2.22
C ILE A 238 -15.41 -11.36 2.42
N ALA A 239 -16.29 -12.35 2.52
CA ALA A 239 -17.72 -12.11 2.75
C ALA A 239 -17.96 -11.34 4.06
N PHE A 240 -17.26 -11.68 5.15
CA PHE A 240 -17.35 -10.96 6.42
C PHE A 240 -16.94 -9.49 6.27
N PHE A 241 -15.81 -9.23 5.61
CA PHE A 241 -15.32 -7.87 5.35
C PHE A 241 -16.30 -7.02 4.54
N LEU A 242 -16.94 -7.62 3.54
CA LEU A 242 -17.87 -6.93 2.65
C LEU A 242 -19.26 -6.73 3.28
N THR A 243 -19.65 -7.55 4.27
CA THR A 243 -21.00 -7.54 4.84
C THR A 243 -21.09 -6.92 6.24
N HIS A 244 -20.07 -7.09 7.09
CA HIS A 244 -20.08 -6.56 8.45
C HIS A 244 -20.02 -5.02 8.44
N PRO A 245 -20.95 -4.30 9.10
CA PRO A 245 -21.06 -2.84 8.97
C PRO A 245 -19.77 -2.07 9.32
N PHE A 246 -19.08 -2.47 10.40
CA PHE A 246 -17.85 -1.81 10.83
C PHE A 246 -16.69 -2.02 9.85
N SER A 247 -16.49 -3.26 9.40
CA SER A 247 -15.44 -3.64 8.45
C SER A 247 -15.67 -3.00 7.09
N ARG A 248 -16.93 -2.97 6.65
CA ARG A 248 -17.33 -2.28 5.43
C ARG A 248 -17.03 -0.79 5.50
N ALA A 249 -17.35 -0.12 6.61
CA ALA A 249 -17.04 1.30 6.77
C ALA A 249 -15.51 1.56 6.77
N ALA A 250 -14.72 0.73 7.46
CA ALA A 250 -13.26 0.81 7.41
C ALA A 250 -12.70 0.57 6.00
N LEU A 251 -13.24 -0.42 5.28
CA LEU A 251 -12.87 -0.74 3.90
C LEU A 251 -13.21 0.39 2.93
N MET A 252 -14.40 0.97 3.03
CA MET A 252 -14.80 2.09 2.18
C MET A 252 -14.03 3.37 2.53
N THR A 253 -13.66 3.57 3.80
CA THR A 253 -12.72 4.64 4.20
C THR A 253 -11.38 4.44 3.50
N TRP A 254 -10.90 3.20 3.48
CA TRP A 254 -9.67 2.86 2.78
C TRP A 254 -9.73 3.14 1.28
N TRP A 255 -10.82 2.76 0.61
CA TRP A 255 -11.00 3.03 -0.82
C TRP A 255 -11.10 4.53 -1.12
N THR A 256 -11.72 5.28 -0.23
CA THR A 256 -11.76 6.75 -0.29
C THR A 256 -10.36 7.35 -0.19
N ILE A 257 -9.53 6.84 0.72
CA ILE A 257 -8.12 7.23 0.85
C ILE A 257 -7.34 6.87 -0.42
N LEU A 258 -7.54 5.66 -0.97
CA LEU A 258 -6.91 5.23 -2.21
C LEU A 258 -7.26 6.17 -3.37
N ASP A 259 -8.54 6.52 -3.56
CA ASP A 259 -8.93 7.40 -4.66
C ASP A 259 -8.43 8.83 -4.46
N ARG A 260 -8.47 9.36 -3.22
CA ARG A 260 -8.06 10.74 -2.94
C ARG A 260 -6.55 10.95 -3.03
N TYR A 261 -5.75 10.05 -2.45
CA TYR A 261 -4.34 10.31 -2.16
C TYR A 261 -3.37 9.50 -3.02
N PHE A 262 -3.84 8.47 -3.72
CA PHE A 262 -2.98 7.56 -4.46
C PHE A 262 -3.45 7.38 -5.89
N LEU A 263 -2.55 7.09 -6.82
CA LEU A 263 -2.88 6.60 -8.15
C LEU A 263 -2.26 5.22 -8.33
N LEU A 264 -3.05 4.24 -8.75
CA LEU A 264 -2.57 2.86 -8.88
C LEU A 264 -2.08 2.55 -10.29
N GLY A 265 -0.89 1.96 -10.38
CA GLY A 265 -0.29 1.44 -11.60
C GLY A 265 0.93 2.25 -12.06
N LEU A 266 2.06 1.56 -12.23
CA LEU A 266 3.32 2.16 -12.69
C LEU A 266 3.83 1.57 -14.00
N THR A 267 3.35 0.40 -14.41
CA THR A 267 3.92 -0.32 -15.55
C THR A 267 3.12 -0.13 -16.83
N ARG A 268 3.79 -0.15 -17.99
CA ARG A 268 3.14 0.01 -19.31
C ARG A 268 2.05 -1.02 -19.56
N GLY A 269 2.28 -2.26 -19.13
CA GLY A 269 1.31 -3.36 -19.29
C GLY A 269 0.04 -3.19 -18.48
N GLU A 270 0.08 -2.43 -17.38
CA GLU A 270 -1.03 -2.23 -16.45
C GLU A 270 -1.74 -0.88 -16.64
N THR A 271 -1.09 0.09 -17.30
CA THR A 271 -1.56 1.49 -17.40
C THR A 271 -1.76 2.00 -18.83
N GLY A 272 -1.40 1.22 -19.85
CA GLY A 272 -1.62 1.62 -21.25
C GLY A 272 -3.12 1.72 -21.61
N PRO A 273 -3.54 2.59 -22.56
CA PRO A 273 -4.95 2.79 -22.90
C PRO A 273 -5.72 1.51 -23.28
N GLU A 274 -5.07 0.58 -23.98
CA GLU A 274 -5.69 -0.71 -24.33
C GLU A 274 -5.84 -1.64 -23.12
N ALA A 275 -4.84 -1.66 -22.23
CA ALA A 275 -4.90 -2.46 -21.01
C ALA A 275 -5.96 -1.90 -20.06
N ALA A 276 -6.04 -0.57 -19.97
CA ALA A 276 -7.10 0.17 -19.30
C ALA A 276 -8.48 -0.19 -19.84
N GLY A 277 -8.67 -0.12 -21.16
CA GLY A 277 -9.94 -0.47 -21.82
C GLY A 277 -10.39 -1.89 -21.50
N ARG A 278 -9.52 -2.89 -21.71
CA ARG A 278 -9.81 -4.30 -21.38
C ARG A 278 -10.12 -4.50 -19.90
N HIS A 279 -9.40 -3.81 -19.02
CA HIS A 279 -9.62 -3.91 -17.58
C HIS A 279 -10.97 -3.30 -17.18
N CYS A 280 -11.31 -2.12 -17.70
CA CYS A 280 -12.61 -1.49 -17.48
C CYS A 280 -13.75 -2.39 -17.95
N GLU A 281 -13.64 -2.98 -19.14
CA GLU A 281 -14.63 -3.92 -19.67
C GLU A 281 -14.78 -5.15 -18.78
N ALA A 282 -13.66 -5.75 -18.37
CA ALA A 282 -13.67 -6.94 -17.51
C ALA A 282 -14.28 -6.65 -16.12
N VAL A 283 -13.94 -5.51 -15.53
CA VAL A 283 -14.47 -5.09 -14.23
C VAL A 283 -15.96 -4.73 -14.33
N ALA A 284 -16.38 -4.04 -15.40
CA ALA A 284 -17.78 -3.69 -15.63
C ALA A 284 -18.67 -4.92 -15.88
N ALA A 285 -18.10 -6.06 -16.25
CA ALA A 285 -18.82 -7.31 -16.46
C ALA A 285 -18.88 -8.22 -15.22
N ALA A 286 -18.08 -7.95 -14.18
CA ALA A 286 -17.91 -8.83 -13.03
C ALA A 286 -18.69 -8.36 -11.80
N SER A 287 -19.29 -9.28 -11.05
CA SER A 287 -19.82 -8.93 -9.73
C SER A 287 -18.68 -8.61 -8.76
N ILE A 288 -18.97 -7.88 -7.68
CA ILE A 288 -17.98 -7.62 -6.62
C ILE A 288 -17.44 -8.92 -6.02
N GLY A 289 -18.31 -9.94 -5.90
CA GLY A 289 -17.91 -11.26 -5.43
C GLY A 289 -16.86 -11.89 -6.35
N ASP A 290 -17.05 -11.79 -7.66
CA ASP A 290 -16.12 -12.35 -8.65
C ASP A 290 -14.79 -11.61 -8.69
N LEU A 291 -14.82 -10.28 -8.53
CA LEU A 291 -13.60 -9.44 -8.45
C LEU A 291 -12.67 -9.86 -7.32
N PHE A 292 -13.25 -10.28 -6.19
CA PHE A 292 -12.50 -10.72 -5.01
C PHE A 292 -12.39 -12.24 -4.88
N ASP A 293 -13.03 -13.02 -5.75
CA ASP A 293 -12.90 -14.48 -5.71
C ASP A 293 -11.42 -14.84 -5.98
N PRO A 294 -10.73 -15.53 -5.04
CA PRO A 294 -9.32 -15.88 -5.19
C PRO A 294 -9.05 -16.76 -6.42
N THR A 295 -10.08 -17.41 -6.99
CA THR A 295 -10.01 -18.24 -8.19
C THR A 295 -10.20 -17.47 -9.50
N LEU A 296 -10.81 -16.27 -9.46
CA LEU A 296 -11.15 -15.49 -10.67
C LEU A 296 -10.41 -14.14 -10.75
N SER A 297 -10.06 -13.55 -9.62
CA SER A 297 -9.53 -12.18 -9.47
C SER A 297 -8.44 -11.79 -10.49
N SER A 298 -7.55 -12.73 -10.83
CA SER A 298 -6.47 -12.49 -11.81
C SER A 298 -6.94 -12.02 -13.19
N ALA A 299 -8.15 -12.41 -13.62
CA ALA A 299 -8.76 -12.02 -14.89
C ALA A 299 -9.16 -10.54 -14.90
N PHE A 300 -9.43 -9.97 -13.73
CA PHE A 300 -9.91 -8.60 -13.56
C PHE A 300 -8.78 -7.63 -13.19
N GLY A 301 -7.53 -7.99 -13.51
CA GLY A 301 -6.33 -7.23 -13.11
C GLY A 301 -6.10 -7.18 -11.60
N VAL A 302 -6.85 -7.95 -10.82
CA VAL A 302 -6.68 -8.06 -9.38
C VAL A 302 -5.95 -9.37 -9.06
N ARG A 303 -4.63 -9.36 -9.02
CA ARG A 303 -3.86 -10.62 -9.01
C ARG A 303 -3.67 -11.16 -7.60
N SER A 304 -3.96 -12.45 -7.42
CA SER A 304 -3.35 -13.28 -6.37
C SER A 304 -1.89 -13.56 -6.76
N TYR A 305 -0.91 -13.22 -5.90
CA TYR A 305 0.52 -13.38 -6.22
C TYR A 305 1.03 -14.77 -5.84
N GLY A 306 2.03 -15.29 -6.55
CA GLY A 306 2.61 -16.65 -6.43
C GLY A 306 3.35 -17.03 -5.14
N ASP A 307 2.93 -16.50 -4.00
CA ASP A 307 3.00 -17.18 -2.69
C ASP A 307 1.63 -17.90 -2.49
N PRO A 308 1.41 -18.85 -1.54
CA PRO A 308 0.13 -19.55 -1.44
C PRO A 308 -1.03 -18.57 -1.53
N PRO A 309 -2.01 -18.79 -2.44
CA PRO A 309 -3.03 -17.80 -2.67
C PRO A 309 -3.73 -17.53 -1.33
N ASN A 310 -3.86 -16.27 -1.03
CA ASN A 310 -4.35 -15.75 0.23
C ASN A 310 -5.29 -14.60 -0.13
N PHE A 311 -6.05 -14.06 0.82
CA PHE A 311 -7.03 -12.97 0.59
C PHE A 311 -6.39 -11.65 0.13
N TYR A 312 -5.08 -11.62 -0.12
CA TYR A 312 -4.32 -10.45 -0.56
C TYR A 312 -4.40 -10.26 -2.07
N THR A 313 -5.62 -10.10 -2.54
CA THR A 313 -5.98 -9.67 -3.90
C THR A 313 -5.31 -8.30 -4.17
N ARG A 314 -4.49 -8.19 -5.22
CA ARG A 314 -3.73 -6.96 -5.54
C ARG A 314 -4.35 -6.16 -6.66
N ALA A 315 -4.70 -4.91 -6.43
CA ALA A 315 -5.08 -3.99 -7.48
C ALA A 315 -3.85 -3.36 -8.14
N LEU A 316 -3.67 -3.64 -9.44
CA LEU A 316 -2.52 -3.18 -10.23
C LEU A 316 -2.78 -1.89 -11.02
N SER A 317 -4.03 -1.45 -11.07
CA SER A 317 -4.47 -0.30 -11.87
C SER A 317 -5.47 0.52 -11.09
N HIS A 318 -5.62 1.81 -11.40
CA HIS A 318 -6.63 2.66 -10.75
C HIS A 318 -8.04 2.41 -11.29
N HIS A 319 -8.14 1.79 -12.46
CA HIS A 319 -9.39 1.62 -13.20
C HIS A 319 -10.47 0.83 -12.46
N TRP A 320 -10.13 -0.16 -11.62
CA TRP A 320 -11.13 -0.84 -10.80
C TRP A 320 -11.83 0.15 -9.85
N LEU A 321 -11.06 1.00 -9.17
CA LEU A 321 -11.59 1.96 -8.21
C LEU A 321 -12.38 3.06 -8.91
N ASP A 322 -11.88 3.54 -10.05
CA ASP A 322 -12.60 4.45 -10.94
C ASP A 322 -13.98 3.91 -11.31
N GLY A 323 -14.08 2.62 -11.67
CA GLY A 323 -15.35 2.01 -12.02
C GLY A 323 -16.31 1.91 -10.83
N PHE A 324 -15.79 1.69 -9.62
CA PHE A 324 -16.60 1.68 -8.40
C PHE A 324 -17.13 3.08 -8.09
N VAL A 325 -16.26 4.09 -8.11
CA VAL A 325 -16.58 5.49 -7.79
C VAL A 325 -17.49 6.13 -8.83
N LYS A 326 -17.36 5.76 -10.10
CA LYS A 326 -18.18 6.25 -11.22
C LYS A 326 -19.44 5.41 -11.44
N GLU A 327 -19.73 4.46 -10.55
CA GLU A 327 -20.87 3.55 -10.63
C GLU A 327 -20.99 2.77 -11.97
N THR A 328 -19.85 2.44 -12.59
CA THR A 328 -19.82 1.65 -13.84
C THR A 328 -19.78 0.14 -13.59
N TRP A 329 -19.71 -0.28 -12.33
CA TRP A 329 -19.78 -1.70 -11.95
C TRP A 329 -21.22 -2.23 -12.05
N PRO A 330 -21.41 -3.55 -12.17
CA PRO A 330 -22.75 -4.15 -12.07
C PRO A 330 -23.45 -3.76 -10.77
N SER A 331 -24.63 -3.16 -10.90
CA SER A 331 -25.41 -2.63 -9.76
C SER A 331 -26.17 -3.73 -9.01
N ASP A 332 -25.43 -4.69 -8.46
CA ASP A 332 -25.98 -5.75 -7.60
C ASP A 332 -26.26 -5.24 -6.17
N ALA A 333 -26.88 -6.09 -5.33
CA ALA A 333 -27.24 -5.71 -3.97
C ALA A 333 -26.03 -5.43 -3.07
N LEU A 334 -24.88 -6.06 -3.34
CA LEU A 334 -23.64 -5.84 -2.60
C LEU A 334 -22.99 -4.53 -3.02
N PHE A 335 -22.91 -4.24 -4.32
CA PHE A 335 -22.45 -2.96 -4.86
C PHE A 335 -23.23 -1.80 -4.25
N LYS A 336 -24.56 -1.84 -4.29
CA LYS A 336 -25.41 -0.78 -3.72
C LYS A 336 -25.13 -0.53 -2.23
N ARG A 337 -24.90 -1.60 -1.46
CA ARG A 337 -24.56 -1.48 -0.02
C ARG A 337 -23.17 -0.88 0.19
N LEU A 338 -22.18 -1.30 -0.60
CA LEU A 338 -20.82 -0.78 -0.52
C LEU A 338 -20.78 0.69 -0.93
N HIS A 339 -21.42 1.04 -2.04
CA HIS A 339 -21.50 2.40 -2.55
C HIS A 339 -22.23 3.32 -1.56
N ALA A 340 -23.34 2.88 -0.96
CA ALA A 340 -24.01 3.65 0.08
C ALA A 340 -23.10 3.93 1.29
N THR A 341 -22.29 2.95 1.71
CA THR A 341 -21.29 3.18 2.77
C THR A 341 -20.13 4.06 2.28
N PHE A 342 -19.72 3.96 1.02
CA PHE A 342 -18.72 4.86 0.42
C PHE A 342 -19.19 6.31 0.41
N ASP A 343 -20.44 6.56 0.01
CA ASP A 343 -21.05 7.90 0.03
C ASP A 343 -21.12 8.47 1.44
N GLU A 344 -21.31 7.64 2.46
CA GLU A 344 -21.30 8.04 3.88
C GLU A 344 -19.89 8.43 4.34
N VAL A 345 -18.88 7.60 4.06
CA VAL A 345 -17.52 7.81 4.60
C VAL A 345 -16.64 8.75 3.77
N ARG A 346 -17.04 9.12 2.55
CA ARG A 346 -16.29 10.08 1.73
C ARG A 346 -16.39 11.53 2.20
N ASP A 347 -17.33 11.82 3.10
CA ASP A 347 -17.41 13.08 3.85
C ASP A 347 -16.65 12.94 5.17
N TYR A 348 -15.70 13.84 5.43
CA TYR A 348 -14.91 13.79 6.65
C TYR A 348 -15.71 14.01 7.94
N ALA A 349 -16.91 14.59 7.84
CA ALA A 349 -17.83 14.71 8.98
C ALA A 349 -18.14 13.34 9.62
N PHE A 350 -18.20 12.26 8.83
CA PHE A 350 -18.32 10.90 9.35
C PHE A 350 -17.17 10.55 10.30
N HIS A 351 -15.94 10.86 9.92
CA HIS A 351 -14.75 10.55 10.72
C HIS A 351 -14.65 11.38 12.00
N GLN A 352 -15.10 12.63 11.94
CA GLN A 352 -15.22 13.49 13.11
C GLN A 352 -16.25 12.93 14.10
N ALA A 353 -17.45 12.62 13.63
CA ALA A 353 -18.48 12.01 14.46
C ALA A 353 -18.05 10.65 15.04
N PHE A 354 -17.35 9.82 14.24
CA PHE A 354 -16.82 8.54 14.71
C PHE A 354 -15.76 8.72 15.81
N SER A 355 -14.89 9.73 15.69
CA SER A 355 -13.92 10.10 16.74
C SER A 355 -14.60 10.30 18.09
N ASP A 356 -15.72 11.02 18.11
CA ASP A 356 -16.47 11.31 19.34
C ASP A 356 -17.05 10.04 19.96
N THR A 357 -17.42 9.05 19.13
CA THR A 357 -17.91 7.75 19.62
C THR A 357 -16.83 6.86 20.20
N LEU A 358 -15.56 6.99 19.79
CA LEU A 358 -14.45 6.18 20.33
C LEU A 358 -14.13 6.45 21.79
N ALA A 359 -14.66 7.55 22.36
CA ALA A 359 -14.66 7.75 23.81
C ALA A 359 -15.46 6.66 24.56
N PHE A 360 -16.30 5.89 23.84
CA PHE A 360 -17.11 4.79 24.36
C PHE A 360 -16.90 3.52 23.51
N PRO A 361 -17.02 2.32 24.08
CA PRO A 361 -17.03 1.10 23.27
C PRO A 361 -18.24 1.13 22.32
N SER A 362 -17.99 1.22 21.01
CA SER A 362 -19.10 1.13 20.05
C SER A 362 -19.54 -0.34 19.95
N HIS A 363 -20.82 -0.64 20.22
CA HIS A 363 -21.39 -1.98 20.09
C HIS A 363 -21.09 -2.63 18.73
N ARG A 364 -21.01 -1.85 17.65
CA ARG A 364 -20.65 -2.33 16.30
C ARG A 364 -19.22 -2.85 16.19
N ALA A 365 -18.30 -2.32 16.97
CA ALA A 365 -16.90 -2.74 16.95
C ALA A 365 -16.64 -3.91 17.91
N GLU A 366 -17.44 -4.05 18.97
CA GLU A 366 -17.46 -5.26 19.81
C GLU A 366 -18.03 -6.44 19.02
N SER A 367 -19.18 -6.25 18.35
CA SER A 367 -19.76 -7.30 17.50
C SER A 367 -18.85 -7.73 16.35
N PHE A 368 -18.01 -6.81 15.85
CA PHE A 368 -16.96 -7.12 14.88
C PHE A 368 -15.92 -8.07 15.47
N ALA A 369 -15.38 -7.75 16.65
CA ALA A 369 -14.36 -8.55 17.31
C ALA A 369 -14.88 -9.97 17.59
N ASP A 370 -16.09 -10.10 18.14
CA ASP A 370 -16.72 -11.40 18.38
C ASP A 370 -16.96 -12.18 17.07
N GLY A 371 -17.34 -11.46 16.00
CA GLY A 371 -17.54 -12.06 14.67
C GLY A 371 -16.24 -12.58 14.07
N LEU A 372 -15.16 -11.81 14.19
CA LEU A 372 -13.84 -12.20 13.71
C LEU A 372 -13.29 -13.37 14.52
N GLU A 373 -13.39 -13.33 15.85
CA GLU A 373 -12.98 -14.41 16.76
C GLU A 373 -13.69 -15.74 16.39
N ARG A 374 -15.00 -15.70 16.10
CA ARG A 374 -15.74 -16.90 15.66
C ARG A 374 -15.23 -17.46 14.33
N LEU A 375 -14.71 -16.62 13.44
CA LEU A 375 -14.19 -17.03 12.13
C LEU A 375 -12.74 -17.51 12.22
N THR A 376 -11.90 -16.83 12.99
CA THR A 376 -10.45 -17.10 13.07
C THR A 376 -10.09 -18.10 14.16
N GLY A 377 -10.94 -18.28 15.17
CA GLY A 377 -10.64 -19.03 16.38
C GLY A 377 -9.67 -18.31 17.33
N GLU A 378 -9.31 -17.07 17.03
CA GLU A 378 -8.36 -16.27 17.80
C GLU A 378 -9.09 -15.13 18.52
N ARG A 379 -9.12 -15.18 19.86
CA ARG A 379 -9.57 -14.08 20.69
C ARG A 379 -8.42 -13.15 20.94
N GLU A 380 -8.36 -12.05 20.22
CA GLU A 380 -7.34 -11.05 20.49
C GLU A 380 -7.74 -10.20 21.69
N ILE A 381 -7.05 -10.44 22.80
CA ILE A 381 -7.23 -9.70 24.04
C ILE A 381 -6.60 -8.31 23.86
N PHE A 382 -7.43 -7.30 23.63
CA PHE A 382 -7.02 -5.90 23.85
C PHE A 382 -7.52 -5.46 25.22
N ALA A 383 -6.62 -4.82 25.98
CA ALA A 383 -6.72 -4.57 27.42
C ALA A 383 -8.14 -4.27 27.93
N THR A 384 -8.58 -5.03 28.94
CA THR A 384 -9.74 -4.69 29.76
C THR A 384 -9.43 -3.40 30.51
N VAL A 385 -10.04 -2.29 30.12
CA VAL A 385 -9.99 -1.06 30.92
C VAL A 385 -11.05 -1.19 32.01
N SER A 386 -10.66 -1.72 33.15
CA SER A 386 -11.45 -1.64 34.37
C SER A 386 -11.37 -0.18 34.86
N GLY A 387 -12.41 0.61 34.59
CA GLY A 387 -12.60 1.87 35.30
C GLY A 387 -13.04 1.60 36.75
N PRO A 388 -12.80 2.51 37.71
CA PRO A 388 -13.50 2.42 38.98
C PRO A 388 -15.01 2.47 38.70
N ASP A 389 -15.75 1.50 39.22
CA ASP A 389 -17.22 1.45 39.14
C ASP A 389 -17.79 2.84 39.45
N ARG A 390 -18.55 3.41 38.51
CA ARG A 390 -19.26 4.69 38.72
C ARG A 390 -20.69 4.44 39.15
#